data_AF-A0A0F9ITZ0-F1
#
_entry.id   AF-A0A0F9ITZ0-F1
#
_cell.length_a   1.000
_cell.length_b   1.000
_cell.length_c   1.000
_cell.angle_alpha   90.00
_cell.angle_beta   90.00
_cell.angle_gamma   90.00
#
_symmetry.space_group_name_H-M   'P 1'
#
loop_
_entity.id
_entity.type
_entity.pdbx_description
1 polymer ?
#
loop_
_entity_poly.entity_id
_entity_poly.type
_entity_poly.pdbx_seq_one_letter_code
_entity_poly.pdbx_strand_id
1 'polypeptide(L)'
;MIVTEGATSVSVPFYFVDDVGGTNPGEPTTGLLFSDIETGGSASYQRQGAARVDFALITLASAAAAYASGGFILVDDTEMAGVYRCDIPDAAVAAGVDFVIIYLRAASAKNTLTRPLKIDLTTVDLREANGRVDVGSWLGTAPLGLNNQRVQVDVQAIDGLASAA
;
A
#
# COMPACT_ATOMS: atom_id res chain seq x y z
N MET A 1 0.82 2.33 -7.23
CA MET A 1 -0.11 2.70 -6.13
C MET A 1 0.71 3.12 -4.93
N ILE A 2 0.18 3.95 -4.03
CA ILE A 2 0.85 4.33 -2.78
C ILE A 2 0.11 3.73 -1.59
N VAL A 3 0.84 3.19 -0.62
CA VAL A 3 0.34 2.58 0.61
C VAL A 3 1.21 3.03 1.79
N THR A 4 0.61 3.26 2.95
CA THR A 4 1.37 3.55 4.16
C THR A 4 2.16 2.32 4.60
N GLU A 5 3.44 2.49 4.93
CA GLU A 5 4.27 1.37 5.36
C GLU A 5 3.74 0.74 6.66
N GLY A 6 3.79 -0.60 6.76
CA GLY A 6 3.23 -1.33 7.89
C GLY A 6 1.70 -1.42 7.90
N ALA A 7 1.02 -1.01 6.83
CA ALA A 7 -0.41 -1.24 6.68
C ALA A 7 -0.74 -2.75 6.71
N THR A 8 -1.90 -3.08 7.26
CA THR A 8 -2.44 -4.44 7.29
C THR A 8 -3.64 -4.55 6.35
N SER A 9 -3.93 -5.76 5.88
CA SER A 9 -5.16 -6.04 5.11
C SER A 9 -5.25 -5.27 3.78
N VAL A 10 -4.16 -5.26 3.02
CA VAL A 10 -4.08 -4.54 1.74
C VAL A 10 -4.55 -5.44 0.60
N SER A 11 -5.66 -5.07 -0.02
CA SER A 11 -6.21 -5.71 -1.22
C SER A 11 -5.90 -4.89 -2.46
N VAL A 12 -5.52 -5.59 -3.53
CA VAL A 12 -5.01 -4.98 -4.76
C VAL A 12 -5.67 -5.60 -5.98
N PRO A 13 -6.15 -4.79 -6.95
CA PRO A 13 -6.67 -5.31 -8.21
C PRO A 13 -5.52 -5.64 -9.19
N PHE A 14 -5.60 -6.81 -9.81
CA PHE A 14 -4.78 -7.24 -10.94
C PHE A 14 -5.64 -7.45 -12.17
N TYR A 15 -5.14 -7.04 -13.33
CA TYR A 15 -5.82 -7.25 -14.60
C TYR A 15 -5.11 -8.34 -15.39
N PHE A 16 -5.86 -9.33 -15.85
CA PHE A 16 -5.39 -10.45 -16.65
C PHE A 16 -5.96 -10.39 -18.06
N VAL A 17 -5.11 -10.63 -19.04
CA VAL A 17 -5.47 -10.63 -20.47
C VAL A 17 -4.91 -11.85 -21.16
N ASP A 18 -5.60 -12.29 -22.21
CA ASP A 18 -5.14 -13.39 -23.05
C ASP A 18 -3.85 -12.98 -23.77
N ASP A 19 -2.87 -13.88 -23.75
CA ASP A 19 -1.59 -13.74 -24.45
C ASP A 19 -1.76 -14.04 -25.93
N VAL A 20 -0.71 -13.81 -26.71
CA VAL A 20 -0.62 -14.21 -28.12
C VAL A 20 -0.85 -15.71 -28.36
N GLY A 21 -0.59 -16.56 -27.35
CA GLY A 21 -0.88 -17.99 -27.41
C GLY A 21 -2.35 -18.36 -27.17
N GLY A 22 -3.17 -17.38 -26.82
CA GLY A 22 -4.58 -17.52 -26.47
C GLY A 22 -5.54 -17.62 -27.65
N THR A 23 -6.83 -17.75 -27.35
CA THR A 23 -7.87 -17.83 -28.38
C THR A 23 -8.21 -16.44 -28.91
N ASN A 24 -8.12 -15.43 -28.05
CA ASN A 24 -8.46 -14.05 -28.35
C ASN A 24 -7.43 -13.10 -27.70
N PRO A 25 -6.22 -12.98 -28.28
CA PRO A 25 -5.15 -12.18 -27.70
C PRO A 25 -5.61 -10.74 -27.37
N GLY A 26 -5.39 -10.32 -26.13
CA GLY A 26 -5.77 -8.99 -25.63
C GLY A 26 -7.16 -8.90 -25.01
N GLU A 27 -8.00 -9.93 -25.12
CA GLU A 27 -9.28 -9.98 -24.40
C GLU A 27 -9.05 -10.30 -22.91
N PRO A 28 -9.93 -9.83 -22.00
CA PRO A 28 -9.82 -10.13 -20.58
C PRO A 28 -9.96 -11.63 -20.32
N THR A 29 -9.04 -12.20 -19.54
CA THR A 29 -9.14 -13.60 -19.12
C THR A 29 -10.00 -13.71 -17.87
N THR A 30 -11.11 -14.44 -17.92
CA THR A 30 -11.96 -14.70 -16.74
C THR A 30 -11.86 -16.17 -16.30
N GLY A 31 -12.48 -16.50 -15.15
CA GLY A 31 -12.53 -17.88 -14.64
C GLY A 31 -11.21 -18.47 -14.09
N LEU A 32 -10.13 -17.69 -14.01
CA LEU A 32 -8.89 -18.13 -13.35
C LEU A 32 -9.12 -18.47 -11.87
N LEU A 33 -8.64 -19.64 -11.47
CA LEU A 33 -8.63 -20.09 -10.08
C LEU A 33 -7.25 -19.85 -9.46
N PHE A 34 -7.16 -19.79 -8.13
CA PHE A 34 -5.87 -19.66 -7.44
C PHE A 34 -4.87 -20.76 -7.84
N SER A 35 -5.35 -21.98 -8.08
CA SER A 35 -4.55 -23.12 -8.52
C SER A 35 -3.91 -22.91 -9.89
N ASP A 36 -4.52 -22.09 -10.75
CA ASP A 36 -3.98 -21.74 -12.06
C ASP A 36 -2.78 -20.80 -11.97
N ILE A 37 -2.64 -20.11 -10.82
CA ILE A 37 -1.49 -19.26 -10.50
C ILE A 37 -0.44 -20.05 -9.71
N GLU A 38 -0.84 -20.95 -8.81
CA GLU A 38 0.11 -21.75 -8.01
C GLU A 38 0.74 -22.91 -8.78
N THR A 39 -0.02 -23.57 -9.67
CA THR A 39 0.43 -24.78 -10.36
C THR A 39 1.01 -24.44 -11.73
N GLY A 40 2.33 -24.24 -11.81
CA GLY A 40 3.03 -23.87 -13.05
C GLY A 40 3.12 -22.36 -13.32
N GLY A 41 2.55 -21.57 -12.41
CA GLY A 41 2.70 -20.12 -12.30
C GLY A 41 3.50 -19.72 -11.06
N SER A 42 3.25 -18.51 -10.53
CA SER A 42 3.68 -18.11 -9.19
C SER A 42 2.99 -16.83 -8.72
N ALA A 43 2.68 -16.71 -7.43
CA ALA A 43 2.45 -15.42 -6.78
C ALA A 43 3.63 -15.05 -5.89
N SER A 44 4.19 -13.87 -6.14
CA SER A 44 5.40 -13.44 -5.44
C SER A 44 5.47 -11.93 -5.29
N TYR A 45 6.20 -11.50 -4.28
CA TYR A 45 6.54 -10.10 -4.09
C TYR A 45 8.06 -9.95 -3.92
N GLN A 46 8.56 -8.76 -4.22
CA GLN A 46 9.95 -8.38 -4.02
C GLN A 46 9.95 -7.00 -3.37
N ARG A 47 10.46 -6.95 -2.13
CA ARG A 47 10.71 -5.68 -1.43
C ARG A 47 12.01 -5.08 -1.96
N GLN A 48 12.09 -3.76 -2.08
CA GLN A 48 13.30 -3.07 -2.54
C GLN A 48 14.58 -3.63 -1.90
N GLY A 49 15.56 -4.01 -2.72
CA GLY A 49 16.83 -4.58 -2.26
C GLY A 49 16.78 -6.00 -1.69
N ALA A 50 15.60 -6.63 -1.58
CA ALA A 50 15.44 -8.00 -1.09
C ALA A 50 15.29 -9.01 -2.23
N ALA A 51 15.47 -10.30 -1.90
CA ALA A 51 15.12 -11.39 -2.80
C ALA A 51 13.60 -11.50 -2.99
N ARG A 52 13.19 -12.13 -4.09
CA ARG A 52 11.81 -12.52 -4.34
C ARG A 52 11.33 -13.49 -3.25
N VAL A 53 10.13 -13.26 -2.73
CA VAL A 53 9.45 -14.12 -1.77
C VAL A 53 8.14 -14.60 -2.39
N ASP A 54 7.94 -15.91 -2.40
CA ASP A 54 6.68 -16.54 -2.79
C ASP A 54 5.67 -16.47 -1.66
N PHE A 55 4.38 -16.40 -2.02
CA PHE A 55 3.29 -16.57 -1.07
C PHE A 55 2.20 -17.46 -1.67
N ALA A 56 1.54 -18.23 -0.80
CA ALA A 56 0.44 -19.08 -1.19
C ALA A 56 -0.82 -18.24 -1.45
N LEU A 57 -1.60 -18.64 -2.44
CA LEU A 57 -2.91 -18.07 -2.72
C LEU A 57 -4.00 -18.97 -2.15
N ILE A 58 -5.12 -18.35 -1.79
CA ILE A 58 -6.33 -19.06 -1.35
C ILE A 58 -7.53 -18.48 -2.08
N THR A 59 -8.57 -19.28 -2.27
CA THR A 59 -9.83 -18.76 -2.83
C THR A 59 -10.54 -17.89 -1.79
N LEU A 60 -11.00 -16.71 -2.19
CA LEU A 60 -11.97 -15.95 -1.40
C LEU A 60 -13.39 -16.48 -1.67
N ALA A 61 -14.29 -16.30 -0.71
CA ALA A 61 -15.71 -16.70 -0.86
C ALA A 61 -16.51 -15.75 -1.77
N SER A 62 -16.13 -14.48 -1.83
CA SER A 62 -16.70 -13.46 -2.71
C SER A 62 -15.76 -12.27 -2.87
N ALA A 63 -15.98 -11.42 -3.87
CA ALA A 63 -15.19 -10.20 -4.08
C ALA A 63 -15.29 -9.20 -2.91
N ALA A 64 -16.38 -9.26 -2.14
CA ALA A 64 -16.62 -8.44 -0.95
C ALA A 64 -16.26 -9.15 0.37
N ALA A 65 -15.69 -10.36 0.31
CA ALA A 65 -15.29 -11.09 1.52
C ALA A 65 -14.21 -10.33 2.30
N ALA A 66 -14.15 -10.60 3.60
CA ALA A 66 -13.09 -10.07 4.46
C ALA A 66 -11.70 -10.43 3.91
N TYR A 67 -10.72 -9.57 4.18
CA TYR A 67 -9.34 -9.83 3.78
C TYR A 67 -8.86 -11.16 4.36
N ALA A 68 -8.20 -11.94 3.52
CA ALA A 68 -7.46 -13.12 3.94
C ALA A 68 -6.13 -13.14 3.18
N SER A 69 -5.01 -13.32 3.88
CA SER A 69 -3.69 -13.28 3.25
C SER A 69 -3.57 -14.30 2.11
N GLY A 70 -3.23 -13.83 0.91
CA GLY A 70 -3.20 -14.65 -0.31
C GLY A 70 -4.56 -14.84 -0.98
N GLY A 71 -5.63 -14.24 -0.47
CA GLY A 71 -6.97 -14.30 -1.05
C GLY A 71 -6.98 -13.85 -2.50
N PHE A 72 -7.54 -14.68 -3.38
CA PHE A 72 -7.64 -14.42 -4.82
C PHE A 72 -9.03 -14.74 -5.33
N ILE A 73 -9.63 -13.80 -6.06
CA ILE A 73 -10.93 -14.00 -6.71
C ILE A 73 -11.14 -12.99 -7.84
N LEU A 74 -11.92 -13.39 -8.85
CA LEU A 74 -12.45 -12.49 -9.86
C LEU A 74 -13.41 -11.48 -9.20
N VAL A 75 -13.27 -10.20 -9.55
CA VAL A 75 -14.13 -9.13 -9.01
C VAL A 75 -15.52 -9.21 -9.64
N ASP A 76 -15.57 -9.21 -10.96
CA ASP A 76 -16.81 -9.29 -11.74
C ASP A 76 -16.50 -9.91 -13.12
N ASP A 77 -17.37 -10.79 -13.60
CA ASP A 77 -17.18 -11.53 -14.86
C ASP A 77 -17.80 -10.82 -16.08
N THR A 78 -18.66 -9.82 -15.86
CA THR A 78 -19.49 -9.24 -16.93
C THR A 78 -19.06 -7.82 -17.29
N GLU A 79 -19.06 -6.92 -16.31
CA GLU A 79 -18.77 -5.50 -16.48
C GLU A 79 -17.29 -5.19 -16.24
N MET A 80 -16.60 -5.96 -15.39
CA MET A 80 -15.15 -5.83 -15.14
C MET A 80 -14.38 -7.13 -15.38
N ALA A 81 -14.71 -7.80 -16.48
CA ALA A 81 -14.04 -9.02 -16.92
C ALA A 81 -12.50 -8.87 -16.86
N GLY A 82 -11.82 -9.85 -16.27
CA GLY A 82 -10.37 -9.91 -16.17
C GLY A 82 -9.76 -9.15 -14.97
N VAL A 83 -10.57 -8.45 -14.17
CA VAL A 83 -10.11 -7.81 -12.93
C VAL A 83 -10.24 -8.78 -11.76
N TYR A 84 -9.11 -9.09 -11.14
CA TYR A 84 -9.00 -9.97 -9.98
C TYR A 84 -8.57 -9.18 -8.76
N ARG A 85 -9.19 -9.46 -7.62
CA ARG A 85 -8.71 -9.00 -6.32
C ARG A 85 -7.66 -9.99 -5.82
N CYS A 86 -6.52 -9.47 -5.40
CA CYS A 86 -5.50 -10.21 -4.68
C CYS A 86 -5.23 -9.53 -3.33
N ASP A 87 -5.35 -10.30 -2.26
CA ASP A 87 -5.06 -9.88 -0.89
C ASP A 87 -3.59 -10.16 -0.58
N ILE A 88 -2.81 -9.09 -0.45
CA ILE A 88 -1.35 -9.16 -0.36
C ILE A 88 -0.93 -9.41 1.09
N PRO A 89 -0.01 -10.34 1.38
CA PRO A 89 0.43 -10.61 2.74
C PRO A 89 1.05 -9.36 3.39
N ASP A 90 0.75 -9.14 4.68
CA ASP A 90 1.20 -7.96 5.42
C ASP A 90 2.74 -7.83 5.45
N ALA A 91 3.47 -8.96 5.36
CA ALA A 91 4.93 -8.98 5.24
C ALA A 91 5.47 -8.27 3.99
N ALA A 92 4.67 -8.19 2.91
CA ALA A 92 5.07 -7.49 1.68
C ALA A 92 5.07 -5.97 1.85
N VAL A 93 4.16 -5.45 2.69
CA VAL A 93 3.98 -4.01 2.96
C VAL A 93 4.59 -3.58 4.30
N ALA A 94 5.37 -4.45 4.95
CA ALA A 94 6.07 -4.13 6.19
C ALA A 94 6.99 -2.92 6.04
N ALA A 95 7.17 -2.19 7.14
CA ALA A 95 7.99 -0.98 7.20
C ALA A 95 9.47 -1.21 6.86
N GLY A 96 10.15 -0.15 6.43
CA GLY A 96 11.59 -0.10 6.21
C GLY A 96 12.07 -0.30 4.76
N VAL A 97 11.19 -0.19 3.77
CA VAL A 97 11.52 -0.14 2.34
C VAL A 97 10.64 0.87 1.61
N ASP A 98 11.13 1.48 0.53
CA ASP A 98 10.40 2.52 -0.22
C ASP A 98 9.38 1.96 -1.20
N PHE A 99 9.56 0.72 -1.66
CA PHE A 99 8.61 0.08 -2.57
C PHE A 99 8.63 -1.45 -2.49
N VAL A 100 7.52 -2.03 -2.93
CA VAL A 100 7.35 -3.46 -3.18
C VAL A 100 6.80 -3.68 -4.59
N ILE A 101 7.36 -4.66 -5.29
CA ILE A 101 6.84 -5.12 -6.58
C ILE A 101 6.12 -6.43 -6.35
N ILE A 102 4.90 -6.53 -6.85
CA ILE A 102 4.07 -7.72 -6.74
C ILE A 102 3.84 -8.24 -8.14
N TYR A 103 4.02 -9.54 -8.30
CA TYR A 103 3.85 -10.21 -9.58
C TYR A 103 3.11 -11.53 -9.39
N LEU A 104 2.01 -11.66 -10.12
CA LEU A 104 1.29 -12.90 -10.30
C LEU A 104 1.64 -13.41 -11.70
N ARG A 105 1.89 -14.70 -11.82
CA ARG A 105 2.12 -15.37 -13.09
C ARG A 105 1.19 -16.55 -13.13
N ALA A 106 0.32 -16.62 -14.13
CA ALA A 106 -0.48 -17.81 -14.37
C ALA A 106 0.37 -18.92 -15.00
N ALA A 107 -0.12 -20.14 -14.90
CA ALA A 107 0.42 -21.28 -15.62
C ALA A 107 0.41 -21.00 -17.12
N SER A 108 1.49 -21.40 -17.82
CA SER A 108 1.61 -21.19 -19.27
C SER A 108 0.45 -21.80 -20.07
N ALA A 109 -0.16 -22.89 -19.56
CA ALA A 109 -1.30 -23.56 -20.19
C ALA A 109 -2.58 -22.71 -20.22
N LYS A 110 -2.65 -21.62 -19.45
CA LYS A 110 -3.78 -20.70 -19.44
C LYS A 110 -3.65 -19.57 -20.45
N ASN A 111 -2.49 -19.45 -21.10
CA ASN A 111 -2.20 -18.41 -22.09
C ASN A 111 -2.58 -17.00 -21.60
N THR A 112 -2.42 -16.69 -20.32
CA THR A 112 -2.81 -15.39 -19.76
C THR A 112 -1.61 -14.64 -19.21
N LEU A 113 -1.67 -13.33 -19.32
CA LEU A 113 -0.64 -12.39 -18.91
C LEU A 113 -1.19 -11.46 -17.85
N THR A 114 -0.33 -11.07 -16.91
CA THR A 114 -0.56 -9.88 -16.11
C THR A 114 0.73 -9.08 -15.99
N ARG A 115 0.60 -7.80 -15.67
CA ARG A 115 1.73 -6.88 -15.50
C ARG A 115 2.10 -6.79 -14.02
N PRO A 116 3.40 -6.65 -13.70
CA PRO A 116 3.81 -6.42 -12.31
C PRO A 116 3.22 -5.11 -11.80
N LEU A 117 2.78 -5.13 -10.55
CA LEU A 117 2.33 -3.93 -9.86
C LEU A 117 3.43 -3.44 -8.93
N LYS A 118 3.81 -2.17 -9.08
CA LYS A 118 4.63 -1.46 -8.12
C LYS A 118 3.74 -0.74 -7.10
N ILE A 119 4.00 -0.99 -5.83
CA ILE A 119 3.44 -0.25 -4.71
C ILE A 119 4.57 0.54 -4.06
N ASP A 120 4.44 1.86 -4.05
CA ASP A 120 5.32 2.74 -3.29
C ASP A 120 4.82 2.81 -1.84
N LEU A 121 5.74 2.68 -0.90
CA LEU A 121 5.47 2.65 0.53
C LEU A 121 5.91 3.97 1.15
N THR A 122 5.02 4.58 1.92
CA THR A 122 5.27 5.88 2.56
C THR A 122 5.12 5.78 4.07
N THR A 123 6.05 6.37 4.81
CA THR A 123 5.98 6.44 6.28
C THR A 123 4.78 7.24 6.78
N VAL A 124 4.40 8.28 6.04
CA VAL A 124 3.23 9.09 6.34
C VAL A 124 2.04 8.61 5.52
N ASP A 125 0.87 8.61 6.14
CA ASP A 125 -0.38 8.46 5.40
C ASP A 125 -0.64 9.75 4.62
N LEU A 126 -0.45 9.67 3.30
CA LEU A 126 -0.66 10.81 2.39
C LEU A 126 -2.13 11.18 2.23
N ARG A 127 -3.08 10.35 2.67
CA ARG A 127 -4.52 10.63 2.60
C ARG A 127 -5.02 11.38 3.83
N GLU A 128 -4.37 11.17 4.97
CA GLU A 128 -4.66 11.85 6.24
C GLU A 128 -3.76 13.07 6.50
N ALA A 129 -2.63 13.18 5.78
CA ALA A 129 -1.78 14.36 5.81
C ALA A 129 -2.50 15.55 5.16
N ASN A 130 -3.23 16.33 5.97
CA ASN A 130 -3.91 17.57 5.57
C ASN A 130 -2.98 18.70 5.05
N GLY A 131 -1.76 18.38 4.58
CA GLY A 131 -0.72 19.34 4.18
C GLY A 131 -0.29 20.29 5.29
N ARG A 132 -0.85 20.14 6.50
CA ARG A 132 -0.61 21.01 7.64
C ARG A 132 0.71 20.58 8.24
N VAL A 133 1.73 21.44 8.11
CA VAL A 133 2.93 21.35 8.93
C VAL A 133 2.47 21.23 10.37
N ASP A 134 2.81 20.14 11.04
CA ASP A 134 2.58 20.06 12.48
C ASP A 134 3.53 21.06 13.15
N VAL A 135 3.04 22.29 13.29
CA VAL A 135 3.77 23.38 13.92
C VAL A 135 4.10 23.02 15.39
N GLY A 136 3.38 22.05 15.99
CA GLY A 136 3.68 21.49 17.31
C GLY A 136 4.92 20.60 17.31
N SER A 137 5.16 19.80 16.27
CA SER A 137 6.43 19.06 16.10
C SER A 137 7.63 19.98 15.85
N TRP A 138 7.40 21.13 15.20
CA TRP A 138 8.45 22.08 14.87
C TRP A 138 8.80 23.04 16.02
N LEU A 139 7.82 23.38 16.86
CA LEU A 139 7.99 24.33 17.98
C LEU A 139 8.05 23.65 19.36
N GLY A 140 7.89 22.32 19.42
CA GLY A 140 7.68 21.57 20.67
C GLY A 140 6.33 21.88 21.30
N THR A 141 5.95 21.13 22.35
CA THR A 141 4.85 21.54 23.24
C THR A 141 5.29 22.79 24.00
N ALA A 142 5.20 23.95 23.36
CA ALA A 142 5.43 25.21 24.03
C ALA A 142 4.32 25.41 25.08
N PRO A 143 4.64 25.81 26.32
CA PRO A 143 3.65 26.07 27.38
C PRO A 143 2.68 27.22 27.07
N LEU A 144 2.94 27.95 25.98
CA LEU A 144 2.22 29.14 25.60
C LEU A 144 1.79 28.92 24.15
N GLY A 145 0.50 28.63 23.98
CA GLY A 145 -0.12 28.53 22.66
C GLY A 145 0.22 29.74 21.82
N LEU A 146 0.26 29.52 20.50
CA LEU A 146 0.42 30.54 19.47
C LEU A 146 -0.75 31.55 19.54
N ASN A 147 -0.77 32.38 20.57
CA ASN A 147 -1.46 33.64 20.54
C ASN A 147 -0.68 34.49 19.54
N ASN A 148 -1.39 35.28 18.74
CA ASN A 148 -0.85 36.20 17.73
C ASN A 148 -0.01 37.36 18.33
N GLN A 149 0.81 37.07 19.33
CA GLN A 149 1.65 38.00 20.06
C GLN A 149 3.09 37.55 19.85
N ARG A 150 3.90 38.47 19.31
CA ARG A 150 5.34 38.28 19.07
C ARG A 150 5.96 37.56 20.28
N VAL A 151 6.75 36.51 20.03
CA VAL A 151 7.58 35.87 21.06
C VAL A 151 8.23 36.99 21.86
N GLN A 152 7.85 37.11 23.14
CA GLN A 152 8.29 38.20 23.99
C GLN A 152 9.75 37.92 24.37
N VAL A 153 10.67 38.40 23.54
CA VAL A 153 12.13 38.35 23.77
C VAL A 153 12.60 39.52 24.63
N ASP A 154 11.69 40.41 25.03
CA ASP A 154 12.00 41.49 25.95
C ASP A 154 12.17 40.90 27.36
N VAL A 155 13.43 40.81 27.80
CA VAL A 155 13.78 40.66 29.21
C VAL A 155 13.14 41.83 29.93
N GLN A 156 12.04 41.59 30.66
CA GLN A 156 11.58 42.56 31.65
C GLN A 156 12.75 42.75 32.61
N ALA A 157 13.40 43.91 32.54
CA ALA A 157 14.30 44.33 33.60
C ALA A 157 13.51 44.21 34.90
N ILE A 158 13.99 43.36 35.82
CA ILE A 158 13.45 43.27 37.17
C ILE A 158 13.76 44.62 37.80
N ASP A 159 12.82 45.56 37.73
CA ASP A 159 12.87 46.80 38.50
C ASP A 159 12.62 46.44 39.97
N GLY A 160 13.70 46.04 40.61
CA GLY A 160 13.72 45.45 41.94
C GLY A 160 15.12 45.55 42.54
N LEU A 161 15.77 46.71 42.43
CA LEU A 161 16.80 47.10 43.37
C LEU A 161 16.18 48.14 44.30
N ALA A 162 15.50 47.67 45.34
CA ALA A 162 15.09 48.53 46.44
C ALA A 162 16.33 49.30 46.91
N SER A 163 16.33 50.62 46.79
CA SER A 163 17.31 51.47 47.45
C SER A 163 17.09 51.32 48.95
N ALA A 164 17.90 50.48 49.59
CA ALA A 164 18.05 50.49 51.03
C ALA A 164 18.68 51.84 51.43
N ALA A 165 17.83 52.74 51.92
CA ALA A 165 18.19 53.94 52.68
C ALA A 165 17.37 53.93 53.96
#